data_AF-A0A956SUI7-F1
#
_entry.id   AF-A0A956SUI7-F1
#
_cell.length_a   1.000
_cell.length_b   1.000
_cell.length_c   1.000
_cell.angle_alpha   90.00
_cell.angle_beta   90.00
_cell.angle_gamma   90.00
#
_symmetry.space_group_name_H-M   'P 1'
#
loop_
_entity.id
_entity.type
_entity.pdbx_description
1 polymer ?
#
loop_
_entity_poly.entity_id
_entity_poly.type
_entity_poly.pdbx_seq_one_letter_code
_entity_poly.pdbx_strand_id
1 'polypeptide(L)'
;MTTRPDSKDLLRIGEREFRSRLIIGTGKYASPDLMRAAHEAAGAEVVTVAVRRLNLKDPGANLLDHVDMKRYTLLPNTAGCYTCDDAVRTCRLARELGMGDLVKVEVIGDEKTL
;
A
#
# COMPACT_ATOMS: atom_id res chain seq x y z
N MET A 1 13.09 -16.66 17.50
CA MET A 1 13.71 -16.72 16.16
C MET A 1 12.68 -17.27 15.20
N THR A 2 12.02 -16.41 14.40
CA THR A 2 11.16 -16.88 13.32
C THR A 2 12.05 -17.30 12.16
N THR A 3 12.00 -18.59 11.80
CA THR A 3 12.71 -19.12 10.65
C THR A 3 12.18 -18.44 9.40
N ARG A 4 13.05 -17.77 8.62
CA ARG A 4 12.67 -17.24 7.30
C ARG A 4 12.12 -18.40 6.45
N PRO A 5 11.03 -18.20 5.69
CA PRO A 5 10.50 -19.24 4.82
C PRO A 5 11.57 -19.68 3.82
N ASP A 6 11.60 -20.98 3.54
CA ASP A 6 12.50 -21.60 2.59
C ASP A 6 12.46 -20.85 1.25
N SER A 7 13.58 -20.74 0.55
CA SER A 7 13.72 -19.90 -0.66
C SER A 7 12.77 -20.24 -1.82
N LYS A 8 12.01 -21.35 -1.68
CA LYS A 8 11.03 -21.85 -2.64
C LYS A 8 9.57 -21.47 -2.31
N ASP A 9 9.25 -20.96 -1.12
CA ASP A 9 7.86 -20.62 -0.75
C ASP A 9 7.49 -19.16 -1.08
N LEU A 10 7.77 -18.72 -2.30
CA LEU A 10 7.49 -17.34 -2.72
C LEU A 10 5.99 -17.10 -2.93
N LEU A 11 5.51 -15.94 -2.48
CA LEU A 11 4.20 -15.41 -2.84
C LEU A 11 4.29 -14.74 -4.21
N ARG A 12 3.58 -15.28 -5.21
CA ARG A 12 3.51 -14.68 -6.54
C ARG A 12 2.18 -13.95 -6.75
N ILE A 13 2.24 -12.69 -7.16
CA ILE A 13 1.07 -11.86 -7.51
C ILE A 13 1.33 -11.23 -8.88
N GLY A 14 0.57 -11.68 -9.89
CA GLY A 14 0.84 -11.32 -11.28
C GLY A 14 2.23 -11.81 -11.71
N GLU A 15 3.05 -10.86 -12.16
CA GLU A 15 4.45 -11.08 -12.59
C GLU A 15 5.47 -10.83 -11.48
N ARG A 16 5.02 -10.42 -10.27
CA ARG A 16 5.90 -10.15 -9.13
C ARG A 16 5.93 -11.29 -8.14
N GLU A 17 7.10 -11.53 -7.55
CA GLU A 17 7.35 -12.54 -6.53
C GLU A 17 7.86 -11.88 -5.24
N PHE A 18 7.35 -12.33 -4.10
CA PHE A 18 7.66 -11.81 -2.77
C PHE A 18 8.06 -12.97 -1.84
N ARG A 19 9.05 -12.75 -1.00
CA ARG A 19 9.44 -13.67 0.07
C ARG A 19 8.52 -13.56 1.28
N SER A 20 8.05 -12.35 1.56
CA SER A 20 7.13 -12.03 2.65
C SER A 20 5.69 -12.19 2.20
N ARG A 21 4.92 -12.96 2.98
CA ARG A 21 3.47 -13.12 2.80
C ARG A 21 2.66 -12.06 3.57
N LEU A 22 3.34 -11.16 4.28
CA LEU A 22 2.72 -10.12 5.09
C LEU A 22 2.66 -8.80 4.30
N ILE A 23 1.45 -8.42 3.92
CA ILE A 23 1.14 -7.13 3.29
C ILE A 23 0.67 -6.18 4.40
N ILE A 24 1.25 -4.98 4.47
CA ILE A 24 0.97 -4.02 5.55
C ILE A 24 0.48 -2.68 5.01
N GLY A 25 -0.34 -1.98 5.79
CA GLY A 25 -0.80 -0.63 5.44
C GLY A 25 0.09 0.46 6.01
N THR A 26 -0.09 1.68 5.52
CA THR A 26 0.62 2.90 5.98
C THR A 26 -0.22 3.76 6.92
N GLY A 27 -1.48 3.41 7.15
CA GLY A 27 -2.39 4.18 8.01
C GLY A 27 -2.26 3.86 9.49
N LYS A 28 -2.72 4.80 10.34
CA LYS A 28 -2.96 4.63 11.79
C LYS A 28 -1.70 4.49 12.68
N TYR A 29 -0.50 4.72 12.15
CA TYR A 29 0.70 4.84 12.99
C TYR A 29 0.73 6.18 13.72
N ALA A 30 1.25 6.18 14.95
CA ALA A 30 1.40 7.39 15.76
C ALA A 30 2.44 8.38 15.20
N SER A 31 3.42 7.89 14.44
CA SER A 31 4.42 8.71 13.75
C SER A 31 4.98 8.00 12.50
N PRO A 32 5.54 8.75 11.54
CA PRO A 32 6.24 8.17 10.39
C PRO A 32 7.42 7.28 10.79
N ASP A 33 8.13 7.63 11.86
CA ASP A 33 9.28 6.86 12.36
C ASP A 33 8.85 5.49 12.87
N LEU A 34 7.73 5.44 13.62
CA LEU A 34 7.14 4.19 14.09
C LEU A 34 6.64 3.34 12.91
N MET A 35 6.03 3.96 11.89
CA MET A 35 5.64 3.26 10.67
C MET A 35 6.84 2.58 10.02
N ARG A 36 7.94 3.32 9.78
CA ARG A 36 9.15 2.77 9.15
C ARG A 36 9.75 1.63 9.98
N ALA A 37 9.85 1.79 11.30
CA ALA A 37 10.33 0.74 12.19
C ALA A 37 9.45 -0.52 12.17
N ALA A 38 8.12 -0.35 12.11
CA ALA A 38 7.19 -1.47 12.00
C ALA A 38 7.30 -2.19 10.65
N HIS A 39 7.48 -1.44 9.56
CA HIS A 39 7.65 -2.02 8.22
C HIS A 39 8.93 -2.86 8.13
N GLU A 40 10.03 -2.34 8.69
CA GLU A 40 11.31 -3.06 8.82
C GLU A 40 11.13 -4.35 9.63
N ALA A 41 10.60 -4.24 10.84
CA ALA A 41 10.46 -5.37 11.75
C ALA A 41 9.53 -6.46 11.19
N ALA A 42 8.52 -6.07 10.43
CA ALA A 42 7.61 -6.99 9.74
C ALA A 42 8.29 -7.74 8.59
N GLY A 43 9.42 -7.24 8.06
CA GLY A 43 10.03 -7.76 6.83
C GLY A 43 9.06 -7.70 5.65
N ALA A 44 8.20 -6.68 5.61
CA ALA A 44 7.22 -6.54 4.53
C ALA A 44 7.89 -6.15 3.22
N GLU A 45 7.36 -6.63 2.10
CA GLU A 45 7.79 -6.24 0.76
C GLU A 45 6.69 -5.49 0.00
N VAL A 46 5.44 -5.58 0.47
CA VAL A 46 4.27 -4.92 -0.14
C VAL A 46 3.61 -4.03 0.89
N VAL A 47 3.42 -2.76 0.52
CA VAL A 47 2.89 -1.72 1.40
C VAL A 47 1.70 -1.04 0.74
N THR A 48 0.55 -1.01 1.42
CA THR A 48 -0.67 -0.40 0.88
C THR A 48 -0.74 1.09 1.18
N VAL A 49 -1.16 1.88 0.20
CA VAL A 49 -1.28 3.34 0.31
C VAL A 49 -2.66 3.78 -0.17
N ALA A 50 -3.36 4.57 0.64
CA ALA A 50 -4.64 5.15 0.24
C ALA A 50 -4.39 6.37 -0.66
N VAL A 51 -4.77 6.27 -1.93
CA VAL A 51 -4.52 7.31 -2.95
C VAL A 51 -5.12 8.66 -2.55
N ARG A 52 -6.30 8.65 -1.90
CA ARG A 52 -6.97 9.86 -1.38
C ARG A 52 -6.17 10.65 -0.34
N ARG A 53 -5.15 10.04 0.29
CA ARG A 53 -4.30 10.70 1.30
C ARG A 53 -3.06 11.36 0.69
N LEU A 54 -2.87 11.24 -0.62
CA LEU A 54 -1.79 11.92 -1.32
C LEU A 54 -2.21 13.37 -1.58
N ASN A 55 -1.41 14.30 -1.08
CA ASN A 55 -1.62 15.71 -1.38
C ASN A 55 -0.96 16.03 -2.72
N LEU A 56 -1.76 16.02 -3.78
CA LEU A 56 -1.30 16.31 -5.14
C LEU A 56 -1.08 17.81 -5.39
N LYS A 57 -1.45 18.67 -4.43
CA LYS A 57 -1.33 20.13 -4.55
C LYS A 57 -0.17 20.71 -3.74
N ASP A 58 0.24 20.05 -2.66
CA ASP A 58 1.34 20.49 -1.79
C ASP A 58 2.34 19.33 -1.58
N PRO A 59 3.59 19.46 -2.11
CA PRO A 59 4.62 18.44 -1.97
C PRO A 59 5.15 18.24 -0.54
N GLY A 60 4.95 19.19 0.39
CA GLY A 60 5.75 19.27 1.63
C GLY A 60 5.43 18.27 2.75
N ALA A 61 4.37 17.46 2.63
CA ALA A 61 3.97 16.50 3.66
C ALA A 61 3.25 15.30 3.06
N ASN A 62 3.86 14.64 2.06
CA ASN A 62 3.25 13.50 1.42
C ASN A 62 3.62 12.20 2.13
N LEU A 63 2.61 11.34 2.30
CA LEU A 63 2.78 9.99 2.88
C LEU A 63 3.90 9.19 2.19
N LEU A 64 4.10 9.43 0.89
CA LEU A 64 5.14 8.80 0.08
C LEU A 64 6.56 9.22 0.49
N ASP A 65 6.74 10.40 1.09
CA ASP A 65 8.04 10.88 1.58
C ASP A 65 8.57 10.01 2.72
N HIS A 66 7.69 9.21 3.34
CA HIS A 66 8.01 8.33 4.45
C HIS A 66 8.08 6.84 4.06
N VAL A 67 7.89 6.51 2.78
CA VAL A 67 7.94 5.13 2.27
C VAL A 67 9.07 5.00 1.27
N ASP A 68 10.02 4.10 1.54
CA ASP A 68 11.12 3.81 0.61
C ASP A 68 10.61 3.02 -0.60
N MET A 69 10.28 3.72 -1.67
CA MET A 69 9.76 3.13 -2.92
C MET A 69 10.78 2.28 -3.66
N LYS A 70 12.09 2.32 -3.31
CA LYS A 70 13.08 1.40 -3.88
C LYS A 70 13.04 0.04 -3.19
N ARG A 71 12.59 0.02 -1.93
CA ARG A 71 12.52 -1.19 -1.11
C ARG A 71 11.16 -1.88 -1.17
N TYR A 72 10.08 -1.10 -1.17
CA TYR A 72 8.72 -1.65 -1.08
C TYR A 72 8.01 -1.57 -2.42
N THR A 73 7.27 -2.62 -2.75
CA THR A 73 6.24 -2.55 -3.78
C THR A 73 5.03 -1.81 -3.21
N LEU A 74 4.67 -0.68 -3.82
CA LEU A 74 3.44 0.02 -3.48
C LEU A 74 2.23 -0.77 -3.98
N LEU A 75 1.22 -0.85 -3.13
CA LEU A 75 -0.10 -1.39 -3.46
C LEU A 75 -1.14 -0.29 -3.21
N PRO A 76 -1.36 0.62 -4.17
CA PRO A 76 -2.39 1.65 -4.04
C PRO A 76 -3.76 1.00 -3.79
N ASN A 77 -4.57 1.63 -2.94
CA ASN A 77 -5.91 1.17 -2.64
C ASN A 77 -6.95 2.27 -2.89
N THR A 78 -8.18 1.82 -3.14
CA THR A 78 -9.34 2.70 -3.37
C THR A 78 -10.14 2.96 -2.08
N ALA A 79 -9.50 2.90 -0.91
CA ALA A 79 -10.17 3.14 0.37
C ALA A 79 -10.93 4.47 0.37
N GLY A 80 -12.19 4.43 0.79
CA GLY A 80 -13.09 5.58 0.78
C GLY A 80 -13.89 5.79 -0.51
N CYS A 81 -13.76 4.88 -1.49
CA CYS A 81 -14.68 4.83 -2.63
C CYS A 81 -15.94 4.07 -2.24
N TYR A 82 -17.11 4.63 -2.57
CA TYR A 82 -18.42 4.01 -2.30
C TYR A 82 -19.12 3.54 -3.58
N THR A 83 -18.56 3.89 -4.74
CA THR A 83 -19.06 3.46 -6.05
C THR A 83 -17.94 2.82 -6.86
N CYS A 84 -18.31 1.99 -7.84
CA CYS A 84 -17.35 1.42 -8.79
C CYS A 84 -16.64 2.52 -9.60
N ASP A 85 -17.36 3.59 -9.98
CA ASP A 85 -16.79 4.68 -10.76
C ASP A 85 -15.71 5.44 -10.00
N ASP A 86 -15.93 5.70 -8.71
CA ASP A 86 -14.92 6.31 -7.84
C ASP A 86 -13.68 5.43 -7.70
N ALA A 87 -13.88 4.12 -7.54
CA ALA A 87 -12.77 3.17 -7.45
C ALA A 87 -11.97 3.13 -8.76
N VAL A 88 -12.62 3.03 -9.92
CA VAL A 88 -11.94 3.04 -11.22
C VAL A 88 -11.18 4.36 -11.44
N ARG A 89 -11.79 5.50 -11.08
CA ARG A 89 -11.11 6.81 -11.16
C ARG A 89 -9.87 6.85 -10.26
N THR A 90 -9.97 6.30 -9.06
CA THR A 90 -8.87 6.23 -8.11
C THR A 90 -7.74 5.30 -8.60
N CYS A 91 -8.07 4.17 -9.22
CA CYS A 91 -7.09 3.30 -9.86
C CYS A 91 -6.33 4.02 -10.99
N ARG A 92 -7.05 4.77 -11.84
CA ARG A 92 -6.44 5.56 -12.92
C ARG A 92 -5.49 6.60 -12.35
N LEU A 93 -5.88 7.30 -11.29
CA LEU A 93 -5.03 8.28 -10.62
C LEU A 93 -3.75 7.64 -10.06
N ALA A 94 -3.85 6.50 -9.38
CA ALA A 94 -2.68 5.78 -8.87
C ALA A 94 -1.69 5.41 -9.99
N ARG A 95 -2.22 5.01 -11.16
CA ARG A 95 -1.41 4.70 -12.35
C ARG A 95 -0.67 5.94 -12.86
N GLU A 96 -1.36 7.07 -13.01
CA GLU A 96 -0.74 8.32 -13.46
C GLU A 96 0.30 8.87 -12.46
N LEU A 97 0.20 8.49 -11.19
CA LEU A 97 1.19 8.79 -10.15
C LEU A 97 2.38 7.81 -10.11
N GLY A 98 2.42 6.84 -11.03
CA GLY A 98 3.53 5.88 -11.13
C GLY A 98 3.58 4.87 -9.96
N MET A 99 2.46 4.57 -9.32
CA MET A 99 2.41 3.67 -8.15
C MET A 99 2.47 2.16 -8.51
N GLY A 100 2.75 1.84 -9.79
CA GLY A 100 2.82 0.48 -10.32
C GLY A 100 1.49 -0.08 -10.82
N ASP A 101 1.52 -1.35 -11.24
CA ASP A 101 0.40 -2.00 -11.96
C ASP A 101 -0.55 -2.82 -11.07
N LEU A 102 -0.27 -2.90 -9.76
CA LEU A 102 -1.13 -3.60 -8.80
C LEU A 102 -2.03 -2.61 -8.09
N VAL A 103 -3.29 -2.98 -7.84
CA VAL A 103 -4.23 -2.17 -7.06
C VAL A 103 -5.05 -3.05 -6.12
N LYS A 104 -5.25 -2.58 -4.89
CA LYS A 104 -6.17 -3.17 -3.92
C LYS A 104 -7.53 -2.48 -4.08
N VAL A 105 -8.44 -3.14 -4.77
CA VAL A 105 -9.80 -2.61 -4.98
C VAL A 105 -10.61 -2.77 -3.69
N GLU A 106 -11.15 -1.65 -3.23
CA GLU A 106 -12.03 -1.50 -2.07
C GLU A 106 -13.20 -0.59 -2.48
N VAL A 107 -14.42 -1.13 -2.45
CA VAL A 107 -15.66 -0.36 -2.66
C VAL A 107 -16.52 -0.59 -1.42
N ILE A 108 -16.69 0.47 -0.63
CA ILE A 108 -17.33 0.41 0.68
C ILE A 108 -18.84 0.50 0.49
N GLY A 109 -19.60 -0.43 1.07
CA GLY A 109 -21.07 -0.44 1.01
C GLY A 109 -21.73 0.53 2.01
N ASP A 110 -21.13 0.69 3.19
CA ASP A 110 -21.61 1.57 4.25
C ASP A 110 -20.44 2.06 5.11
N GLU A 111 -20.40 3.37 5.41
CA GLU A 111 -19.28 4.01 6.12
C GLU A 111 -19.22 3.67 7.62
N LYS A 112 -20.34 3.31 8.24
CA LYS A 112 -20.39 3.08 9.69
C LYS A 112 -20.03 1.65 10.06
N THR A 113 -20.36 0.71 9.18
CA THR A 113 -20.18 -0.72 9.40
C THR A 113 -18.91 -1.29 8.79
N LEU A 114 -18.13 -0.49 8.03
CA LEU A 114 -16.87 -0.88 7.39
C LEU A 114 -15.72 0.11 7.63
#